data_AF-A0AAE9U3D9-F1
#
_entry.id   AF-A0AAE9U3D9-F1
#
_cell.length_a   1.000
_cell.length_b   1.000
_cell.length_c   1.000
_cell.angle_alpha   90.00
_cell.angle_beta   90.00
_cell.angle_gamma   90.00
#
_symmetry.space_group_name_H-M   'P 1'
#
loop_
_entity.id
_entity.type
_entity.pdbx_description
1 polymer ?
#
loop_
_entity_poly.entity_id
_entity_poly.type
_entity_poly.pdbx_seq_one_letter_code
_entity_poly.pdbx_strand_id
1 'polypeptide(L)'
;MTDPELTNQICQALEKALAALSDQTVIVAMHFVPHSIFTLKHPKVKAFNAFLGSPAFHDIFRRYGVKEVVFGHQHKRFSPQTIDGVTYHSRPLGYAKEWQLTRAFIRQTTLLTIRGRSTPSKAYCAIKELKAFKDYFAQQLAAELRDAMTIFDSNEMKGWTYEY
;
A
#
# COMPACT_ATOMS: atom_id res chain seq x y z
N MET A 1 11.91 22.73 -13.96
CA MET A 1 11.90 21.94 -12.72
C MET A 1 12.08 20.49 -13.08
N THR A 2 13.12 19.87 -12.56
CA THR A 2 13.47 18.46 -12.76
C THR A 2 12.82 17.57 -11.69
N ASP A 3 12.76 16.26 -11.91
CA ASP A 3 12.19 15.31 -10.93
C ASP A 3 12.89 15.37 -9.56
N PRO A 4 14.24 15.49 -9.47
CA PRO A 4 14.92 15.69 -8.18
C PRO A 4 14.55 17.01 -7.50
N GLU A 5 14.43 18.10 -8.26
CA GLU A 5 14.03 19.41 -7.70
C GLU A 5 12.61 19.36 -7.15
N LEU A 6 11.67 18.77 -7.87
CA LEU A 6 10.30 18.57 -7.42
C LEU A 6 10.24 17.68 -6.17
N THR A 7 10.99 16.57 -6.17
CA THR A 7 11.08 15.68 -5.00
C THR A 7 11.61 16.41 -3.78
N ASN A 8 12.64 17.24 -3.95
CA ASN A 8 13.20 18.03 -2.87
C ASN A 8 12.19 19.05 -2.32
N GLN A 9 11.43 19.73 -3.19
CA GLN A 9 10.37 20.65 -2.76
C GLN A 9 9.28 19.94 -1.94
N ILE A 10 8.86 18.74 -2.38
CA ILE A 10 7.90 17.90 -1.63
C ILE A 10 8.47 17.51 -0.27
N CYS A 11 9.74 17.11 -0.22
CA CYS A 11 10.44 16.76 1.02
C CYS A 11 10.51 17.95 1.99
N GLN A 12 10.88 19.13 1.51
CA GLN A 12 10.90 20.36 2.31
C GLN A 12 9.52 20.73 2.87
N ALA A 13 8.47 20.59 2.06
CA ALA A 13 7.10 20.81 2.50
C ALA A 13 6.67 19.83 3.59
N LEU A 14 7.02 18.55 3.45
CA LEU A 14 6.78 17.51 4.45
C LEU A 14 7.53 17.80 5.75
N GLU A 15 8.82 18.13 5.67
CA GLU A 15 9.63 18.48 6.85
C GLU A 15 9.03 19.67 7.59
N LYS A 16 8.64 20.72 6.87
CA LYS A 16 7.98 21.89 7.47
C LYS A 16 6.68 21.52 8.19
N ALA A 17 5.87 20.64 7.59
CA ALA A 17 4.63 20.18 8.20
C ALA A 17 4.88 19.36 9.48
N LEU A 18 5.85 18.44 9.45
CA LEU A 18 6.19 17.61 10.61
C LEU A 18 6.83 18.44 11.73
N ALA A 19 7.69 19.41 11.39
CA ALA A 19 8.27 20.33 12.37
C ALA A 19 7.20 21.11 13.15
N ALA A 20 6.13 21.52 12.48
CA ALA A 20 5.01 22.22 13.12
C ALA A 20 4.14 21.32 14.03
N LEU A 21 4.34 20.01 13.99
CA LEU A 21 3.59 19.00 14.73
C LEU A 21 4.46 18.23 15.74
N SER A 22 5.64 18.77 16.12
CA SER A 22 6.66 18.06 16.92
C SER A 22 6.14 17.45 18.22
N ASP A 23 5.14 18.07 18.83
CA ASP A 23 4.60 17.67 20.14
C ASP A 23 3.36 16.77 20.01
N GLN A 24 3.02 16.34 18.79
CA GLN A 24 1.82 15.55 18.50
C GLN A 24 2.17 14.13 18.08
N THR A 25 1.24 13.21 18.34
CA THR A 25 1.29 11.87 17.76
C THR A 25 0.83 11.94 16.29
N VAL A 26 1.77 11.80 15.36
CA VAL A 26 1.49 11.91 13.92
C VAL A 26 1.41 10.54 13.25
N ILE A 27 0.33 10.33 12.49
CA ILE A 27 0.24 9.29 11.46
C ILE A 27 0.42 9.98 10.11
N VAL A 28 1.36 9.50 9.30
CA VAL A 28 1.52 9.98 7.92
C VAL A 28 0.71 9.09 6.99
N ALA A 29 -0.21 9.69 6.24
CA ALA A 29 -0.89 9.03 5.13
C ALA A 29 -0.41 9.65 3.81
N MET A 30 0.12 8.82 2.91
CA MET A 30 0.61 9.26 1.61
C MET A 30 0.30 8.26 0.50
N HIS A 31 0.40 8.68 -0.76
CA HIS A 31 0.19 7.75 -1.88
C HIS A 31 1.46 6.98 -2.26
N PHE A 32 2.60 7.69 -2.37
CA PHE A 32 3.86 7.16 -2.91
C PHE A 32 4.60 6.22 -1.96
N VAL A 33 5.49 5.40 -2.53
CA VAL A 33 6.30 4.41 -1.80
C VAL A 33 7.44 5.11 -1.06
N PRO A 34 7.50 5.01 0.29
CA PRO A 34 8.44 5.78 1.10
C PRO A 34 9.78 5.09 1.36
N HIS A 35 9.90 3.80 1.04
CA HIS A 35 11.07 3.00 1.37
C HIS A 35 11.42 1.99 0.29
N SER A 36 12.72 1.81 0.03
CA SER A 36 13.24 0.98 -1.08
C SER A 36 12.90 -0.51 -0.95
N ILE A 37 12.66 -1.01 0.27
CA ILE A 37 12.26 -2.42 0.50
C ILE A 37 10.96 -2.76 -0.23
N PHE A 38 10.05 -1.78 -0.36
CA PHE A 38 8.72 -1.90 -0.95
C PHE A 38 8.73 -1.71 -2.47
N THR A 39 9.90 -1.60 -3.12
CA THR A 39 10.00 -1.48 -4.57
C THR A 39 9.75 -2.80 -5.30
N LEU A 40 9.42 -2.70 -6.59
CA LEU A 40 9.23 -3.86 -7.46
C LEU A 40 10.56 -4.57 -7.69
N LYS A 41 10.58 -5.90 -7.49
CA LYS A 41 11.79 -6.72 -7.59
C LYS A 41 11.99 -7.39 -8.96
N HIS A 42 10.92 -7.55 -9.74
CA HIS A 42 11.00 -8.28 -11.00
C HIS A 42 11.68 -7.42 -12.10
N PRO A 43 12.70 -7.93 -12.82
CA PRO A 43 13.50 -7.15 -13.77
C PRO A 43 12.68 -6.38 -14.82
N LYS A 44 11.64 -7.02 -15.38
CA LYS A 44 10.74 -6.42 -16.39
C LYS A 44 10.00 -5.16 -15.92
N VAL A 45 9.88 -4.94 -14.61
CA VAL A 45 9.17 -3.78 -14.05
C VAL A 45 10.07 -2.89 -13.20
N LYS A 46 11.38 -3.15 -13.14
CA LYS A 46 12.32 -2.40 -12.30
C LYS A 46 12.38 -0.92 -12.68
N ALA A 47 12.24 -0.59 -13.97
CA ALA A 47 12.21 0.80 -14.44
C ALA A 47 11.05 1.61 -13.85
N PHE A 48 9.91 0.97 -13.51
CA PHE A 48 8.78 1.66 -12.87
C PHE A 48 9.10 2.15 -11.47
N ASN A 49 10.15 1.63 -10.81
CA ASN A 49 10.57 2.11 -9.50
C ASN A 49 10.95 3.60 -9.52
N ALA A 50 11.36 4.15 -10.67
CA ALA A 50 11.61 5.59 -10.82
C ALA A 50 10.37 6.46 -10.58
N PHE A 51 9.16 5.88 -10.72
CA PHE A 51 7.89 6.58 -10.55
C PHE A 51 7.14 6.17 -9.28
N LEU A 52 7.73 5.32 -8.42
CA LEU A 52 7.06 4.80 -7.24
C LEU A 52 7.11 5.75 -6.04
N GLY A 53 8.15 6.55 -5.92
CA GLY A 53 8.39 7.39 -4.75
C GLY A 53 9.89 7.57 -4.50
N SER A 54 10.23 7.94 -3.27
CA SER A 54 11.61 8.26 -2.88
C SER A 54 11.95 7.68 -1.51
N PRO A 55 13.15 7.10 -1.32
CA PRO A 55 13.61 6.68 0.00
C PRO A 55 13.82 7.86 0.97
N ALA A 56 13.94 9.10 0.47
CA ALA A 56 14.13 10.29 1.31
C ALA A 56 12.98 10.50 2.31
N PHE A 57 11.78 9.99 2.01
CA PHE A 57 10.65 10.05 2.93
C PHE A 57 10.93 9.30 4.24
N HIS A 58 11.56 8.13 4.17
CA HIS A 58 11.93 7.37 5.38
C HIS A 58 12.93 8.14 6.25
N ASP A 59 13.91 8.79 5.64
CA ASP A 59 14.90 9.59 6.37
C ASP A 59 14.24 10.78 7.09
N ILE A 60 13.21 11.38 6.48
CA ILE A 60 12.39 12.42 7.12
C ILE A 60 11.59 11.82 8.29
N PHE A 61 10.91 10.70 8.09
CA PHE A 61 10.10 10.06 9.14
C PHE A 61 10.92 9.72 10.37
N ARG A 62 12.13 9.18 10.18
CA ARG A 62 13.08 8.93 11.26
C ARG A 62 13.48 10.21 11.99
N ARG A 63 13.84 11.27 11.27
CA ARG A 63 14.28 12.55 11.86
C ARG A 63 13.19 13.22 12.70
N TYR A 64 11.94 13.10 12.28
CA TYR A 64 10.79 13.73 12.95
C TYR A 64 10.00 12.77 13.83
N GLY A 65 10.52 11.57 14.12
CA GLY A 65 9.91 10.63 15.06
C GLY A 65 8.56 10.03 14.63
N VAL A 66 8.22 10.06 13.34
CA VAL A 66 6.99 9.46 12.80
C VAL A 66 7.05 7.94 13.00
N LYS A 67 6.03 7.37 13.63
CA LYS A 67 5.98 5.92 13.91
C LYS A 67 5.07 5.15 12.98
N GLU A 68 4.05 5.78 12.39
CA GLU A 68 3.03 5.08 11.60
C GLU A 68 2.86 5.76 10.24
N VAL A 69 3.03 4.98 9.17
CA VAL A 69 2.95 5.46 7.78
C VAL A 69 2.04 4.55 6.97
N VAL A 70 0.96 5.13 6.41
CA VAL A 70 0.08 4.46 5.45
C VAL A 70 0.45 4.88 4.03
N PHE A 71 0.67 3.92 3.14
CA PHE A 71 1.08 4.18 1.76
C PHE A 71 0.49 3.21 0.71
N GLY A 72 0.63 3.53 -0.58
CA GLY A 72 0.03 2.76 -1.67
C GLY A 72 0.87 2.73 -2.95
N HIS A 73 0.22 3.07 -4.07
CA HIS A 73 0.74 3.15 -5.44
C HIS A 73 1.13 1.82 -6.10
N GLN A 74 1.90 0.95 -5.45
CA GLN A 74 2.38 -0.30 -6.06
C GLN A 74 1.33 -1.42 -6.18
N HIS A 75 0.09 -1.18 -5.75
CA HIS A 75 -1.04 -2.13 -5.75
C HIS A 75 -0.72 -3.49 -5.08
N LYS A 76 0.15 -3.48 -4.06
CA LYS A 76 0.51 -4.66 -3.30
C LYS A 76 0.22 -4.43 -1.83
N ARG A 77 -0.55 -5.36 -1.25
CA ARG A 77 -0.75 -5.39 0.20
C ARG A 77 0.44 -6.07 0.88
N PHE A 78 0.91 -5.49 1.97
CA PHE A 78 1.92 -6.08 2.85
C PHE A 78 1.34 -6.20 4.25
N SER A 79 1.72 -7.26 4.97
CA SER A 79 1.62 -7.22 6.43
C SER A 79 2.43 -6.03 6.94
N PRO A 80 2.00 -5.36 8.02
CA PRO A 80 2.74 -4.23 8.58
C PRO A 80 4.22 -4.58 8.78
N GLN A 81 5.12 -3.68 8.37
CA GLN A 81 6.56 -3.86 8.53
C GLN A 81 7.14 -2.67 9.28
N THR A 82 7.86 -2.95 10.37
CA THR A 82 8.57 -1.93 11.14
C THR A 82 10.04 -1.87 10.72
N ILE A 83 10.51 -0.69 10.35
CA ILE A 83 11.87 -0.42 9.87
C ILE A 83 12.35 0.84 10.58
N ASP A 84 13.47 0.76 11.30
CA ASP A 84 14.05 1.87 12.08
C ASP A 84 13.02 2.59 12.97
N GLY A 85 12.12 1.82 13.59
CA GLY A 85 11.07 2.35 14.48
C GLY A 85 9.87 2.98 13.78
N VAL A 86 9.77 2.88 12.45
CA VAL A 86 8.64 3.33 11.63
C VAL A 86 7.88 2.11 11.10
N THR A 87 6.61 1.99 11.44
CA THR A 87 5.70 0.95 10.95
C THR A 87 4.98 1.40 9.69
N TYR A 88 5.08 0.57 8.65
CA TYR A 88 4.54 0.83 7.33
C TYR A 88 3.34 -0.06 7.01
N HIS A 89 2.23 0.57 6.62
CA HIS A 89 0.99 -0.09 6.23
C HIS A 89 0.72 0.16 4.75
N SER A 90 0.56 -0.92 3.99
CA SER A 90 0.09 -0.82 2.62
C SER A 90 -1.04 -1.80 2.38
N ARG A 91 -2.24 -1.26 2.18
CA ARG A 91 -3.45 -2.03 1.91
C ARG A 91 -4.23 -1.53 0.67
N PRO A 92 -3.56 -1.19 -0.46
CA PRO A 92 -4.30 -0.76 -1.65
C PRO A 92 -5.21 -1.87 -2.18
N LEU A 93 -6.34 -1.47 -2.77
CA LEU A 93 -7.21 -2.36 -3.55
C LEU A 93 -6.60 -2.66 -4.93
N GLY A 94 -6.12 -1.62 -5.62
CA GLY A 94 -5.72 -1.72 -7.01
C GLY A 94 -6.91 -1.98 -7.93
N TYR A 95 -6.66 -2.60 -9.09
CA TYR A 95 -7.71 -2.95 -10.04
C TYR A 95 -8.52 -4.15 -9.54
N ALA A 96 -9.81 -4.25 -9.90
CA ALA A 96 -10.67 -5.38 -9.49
C ALA A 96 -10.06 -6.78 -9.77
N LYS A 97 -9.24 -6.92 -10.82
CA LYS A 97 -8.49 -8.15 -11.15
C LYS A 97 -7.40 -8.52 -10.14
N GLU A 98 -6.96 -7.56 -9.32
CA GLU A 98 -5.87 -7.67 -8.34
C GLU A 98 -6.40 -7.92 -6.92
N TRP A 99 -7.69 -7.67 -6.69
CA TRP A 99 -8.35 -7.84 -5.40
C TRP A 99 -8.22 -9.28 -4.90
N GLN A 100 -8.12 -9.45 -3.57
CA GLN A 100 -7.86 -10.77 -3.00
C GLN A 100 -9.03 -11.72 -3.24
N LEU A 101 -10.27 -11.25 -3.14
CA LEU A 101 -11.48 -12.01 -3.47
C LEU A 101 -11.43 -12.52 -4.92
N THR A 102 -11.03 -11.68 -5.87
CA THR A 102 -10.98 -12.05 -7.29
C THR A 102 -9.92 -13.11 -7.51
N ARG A 103 -8.73 -12.92 -6.93
CA ARG A 103 -7.66 -13.91 -6.99
C ARG A 103 -8.05 -15.22 -6.30
N ALA A 104 -8.80 -15.16 -5.20
CA ALA A 104 -9.28 -16.34 -4.49
C ALA A 104 -10.27 -17.13 -5.33
N PHE A 105 -11.26 -16.48 -5.94
CA PHE A 105 -12.22 -17.12 -6.84
C PHE A 105 -11.52 -17.82 -8.02
N ILE A 106 -10.57 -17.14 -8.67
CA ILE A 106 -9.78 -17.72 -9.77
C ILE A 106 -8.99 -18.95 -9.31
N ARG A 107 -8.41 -18.94 -8.10
CA ARG A 107 -7.65 -20.06 -7.54
C ARG A 107 -8.52 -21.27 -7.19
N GLN A 108 -9.71 -21.04 -6.65
CA GLN A 108 -10.63 -22.08 -6.18
C GLN A 108 -11.42 -22.72 -7.33
N THR A 109 -11.68 -21.98 -8.41
CA THR A 109 -12.48 -22.49 -9.50
C THR A 109 -11.68 -23.54 -10.29
N THR A 110 -12.15 -24.79 -10.32
CA THR A 110 -11.61 -25.92 -11.13
C THR A 110 -11.74 -25.71 -12.64
N LEU A 111 -11.91 -24.47 -13.11
CA LEU A 111 -11.72 -24.08 -14.51
C LEU A 111 -10.22 -24.19 -14.83
N LEU A 112 -9.76 -25.44 -14.96
CA LEU A 112 -8.43 -25.85 -15.40
C LEU A 112 -8.03 -25.18 -16.73
N THR A 113 -9.00 -24.69 -17.49
CA THR A 113 -8.84 -23.89 -18.72
C THR A 113 -8.42 -22.42 -18.49
N ILE A 114 -8.55 -21.86 -17.28
CA ILE A 114 -8.06 -20.50 -16.95
C ILE A 114 -6.58 -20.54 -16.53
N ARG A 115 -6.06 -21.68 -16.05
CA ARG A 115 -4.63 -21.85 -15.77
C ARG A 115 -3.75 -21.67 -17.01
N GLY A 116 -4.32 -21.80 -18.22
CA GLY A 116 -3.66 -21.51 -19.50
C GLY A 116 -3.77 -20.05 -19.99
N ARG A 117 -4.53 -19.18 -19.31
CA ARG A 117 -4.59 -17.74 -19.63
C ARG A 117 -3.49 -17.02 -18.87
N SER A 118 -2.38 -16.75 -19.54
CA SER A 118 -1.10 -16.28 -18.97
C SER A 118 -1.12 -14.94 -18.22
N THR A 119 -2.24 -14.19 -18.16
CA THR A 119 -2.28 -12.88 -17.51
C THR A 119 -3.51 -12.68 -16.60
N PRO A 120 -3.37 -11.93 -15.49
CA PRO A 120 -4.49 -11.58 -14.61
C PRO A 120 -5.68 -10.94 -15.34
N SER A 121 -5.43 -10.11 -16.36
CA SER A 121 -6.49 -9.48 -17.14
C SER A 121 -7.33 -10.51 -17.90
N LYS A 122 -6.69 -11.49 -18.56
CA LYS A 122 -7.41 -12.54 -19.31
C LYS A 122 -8.22 -13.45 -18.39
N ALA A 123 -7.71 -13.74 -17.20
CA ALA A 123 -8.42 -14.50 -16.18
C ALA A 123 -9.64 -13.73 -15.65
N TYR A 124 -9.48 -12.45 -15.31
CA TYR A 124 -10.58 -11.60 -14.85
C TYR A 124 -11.68 -11.45 -15.90
N CYS A 125 -11.33 -11.18 -17.17
CA CYS A 125 -12.30 -11.09 -18.26
C CYS A 125 -13.07 -12.41 -18.47
N ALA A 126 -12.50 -13.57 -18.10
CA ALA A 126 -13.17 -14.86 -18.19
C ALA A 126 -14.31 -15.01 -17.18
N ILE A 127 -14.16 -14.39 -16.01
CA ILE A 127 -15.04 -14.64 -14.86
C ILE A 127 -16.00 -13.49 -14.57
N LYS A 128 -15.69 -12.25 -14.98
CA LYS A 128 -16.41 -11.04 -14.55
C LYS A 128 -17.92 -11.07 -14.84
N GLU A 129 -18.33 -11.78 -15.90
CA GLU A 129 -19.76 -11.90 -16.27
C GLU A 129 -20.44 -13.14 -15.70
N LEU A 130 -19.70 -14.09 -15.13
CA LEU A 130 -20.27 -15.31 -14.58
C LEU A 130 -21.14 -14.99 -13.37
N LYS A 131 -22.37 -15.54 -13.35
CA LYS A 131 -23.28 -15.40 -12.20
C LYS A 131 -22.61 -15.87 -10.90
N ALA A 132 -21.92 -17.01 -10.93
CA ALA A 132 -21.20 -17.55 -9.78
C ALA A 132 -20.13 -16.57 -9.23
N PHE A 133 -19.43 -15.84 -10.10
CA PHE A 133 -18.48 -14.82 -9.66
C PHE A 133 -19.19 -13.61 -9.09
N LYS A 134 -20.27 -13.14 -9.71
CA LYS A 134 -21.06 -11.99 -9.20
C LYS A 134 -21.67 -12.28 -7.82
N ASP A 135 -22.20 -13.49 -7.63
CA ASP A 135 -22.74 -13.95 -6.34
C ASP A 135 -21.62 -14.02 -5.27
N TYR A 136 -20.49 -14.65 -5.60
CA TYR A 136 -19.32 -14.70 -4.71
C TYR A 136 -18.78 -13.30 -4.38
N PHE A 137 -18.70 -12.43 -5.37
CA PHE A 137 -18.23 -11.05 -5.22
C PHE A 137 -19.12 -10.31 -4.23
N ALA A 138 -20.45 -10.36 -4.39
CA ALA A 138 -21.38 -9.72 -3.47
C ALA A 138 -21.24 -10.25 -2.03
N GLN A 139 -21.04 -11.55 -1.86
CA GLN A 139 -20.84 -12.17 -0.54
C GLN A 139 -19.52 -11.75 0.14
N GLN A 140 -18.44 -11.62 -0.63
CA GLN A 140 -17.09 -11.37 -0.09
C GLN A 140 -16.69 -9.89 -0.08
N LEU A 141 -17.47 -9.00 -0.71
CA LEU A 141 -17.11 -7.59 -0.88
C LEU A 141 -16.86 -6.89 0.46
N ALA A 142 -17.72 -7.10 1.46
CA ALA A 142 -17.57 -6.47 2.76
C ALA A 142 -16.25 -6.88 3.47
N ALA A 143 -15.87 -8.16 3.35
CA ALA A 143 -14.61 -8.66 3.90
C ALA A 143 -13.40 -8.07 3.14
N GLU A 144 -13.44 -8.04 1.80
CA GLU A 144 -12.37 -7.45 0.99
C GLU A 144 -12.12 -5.97 1.32
N LEU A 145 -13.19 -5.17 1.47
CA LEU A 145 -13.08 -3.76 1.79
C LEU A 145 -12.53 -3.56 3.21
N ARG A 146 -12.99 -4.37 4.18
CA ARG A 146 -12.47 -4.35 5.55
C ARG A 146 -10.97 -4.67 5.59
N ASP A 147 -10.54 -5.69 4.85
CA ASP A 147 -9.13 -6.10 4.76
C ASP A 147 -8.25 -5.07 4.02
N ALA A 148 -8.86 -4.16 3.26
CA ALA A 148 -8.18 -3.05 2.60
C ALA A 148 -8.03 -1.81 3.51
N MET A 149 -8.68 -1.79 4.67
CA MET A 149 -8.56 -0.68 5.61
C MET A 149 -7.34 -0.84 6.51
N THR A 150 -6.71 0.28 6.85
CA THR A 150 -5.80 0.36 8.00
C THR A 150 -6.55 1.04 9.12
N ILE A 151 -6.70 0.36 10.25
CA ILE A 151 -7.45 0.83 11.41
C ILE A 151 -6.45 1.05 12.52
N PHE A 152 -6.45 2.25 13.08
CA PHE A 152 -5.67 2.60 14.27
C PHE A 152 -6.63 2.74 15.44
N ASP A 153 -6.39 2.01 16.53
CA ASP A 153 -7.15 2.20 17.76
C ASP A 153 -6.51 3.32 18.58
N SER A 154 -7.29 4.38 18.83
CA SER A 154 -6.87 5.51 19.64
C SER A 154 -6.45 5.14 21.07
N ASN A 155 -6.93 4.01 21.61
CA ASN A 155 -6.54 3.53 22.93
C ASN A 155 -5.16 2.87 22.91
N GLU A 156 -4.80 2.18 21.82
CA GLU A 156 -3.47 1.60 21.63
C GLU A 156 -2.41 2.68 21.35
N MET A 157 -2.80 3.79 20.71
CA MET A 157 -1.91 4.91 20.42
C MET A 157 -1.54 5.78 21.62
N LYS A 158 -2.31 5.74 22.73
CA LYS A 158 -2.02 6.51 23.96
C LYS A 158 -0.78 6.00 24.72
N GLY A 159 -0.28 4.81 24.40
CA GLY A 159 0.92 4.23 25.00
C GLY A 159 2.24 4.82 24.49
N TRP A 160 2.21 5.77 23.55
CA TRP A 160 3.41 6.41 23.02
C TRP A 160 3.83 7.59 23.92
N THR A 161 4.21 7.30 25.16
CA THR A 161 4.88 8.29 26.00
C THR A 161 6.34 8.37 25.58
N TYR A 162 6.82 9.58 25.26
CA TYR A 162 8.22 9.86 25.04
C TYR A 162 8.97 9.66 26.38
N GLU A 163 9.75 8.59 26.50
CA GLU A 163 10.79 8.54 27.52
C GLU A 163 11.89 9.51 27.08
N TYR A 164 12.07 10.59 27.85
CA TYR A 164 13.13 11.57 27.69
C TYR A 164 14.47 11.02 28.17
#